data_AF-A0A327WRB5-F1
#
_entry.id   AF-A0A327WRB5-F1
#
_cell.length_a   1.000
_cell.length_b   1.000
_cell.length_c   1.000
_cell.angle_alpha   90.00
_cell.angle_beta   90.00
_cell.angle_gamma   90.00
#
_symmetry.space_group_name_H-M   'P 1'
#
loop_
_entity.id
_entity.type
_entity.pdbx_description
1 polymer ?
#
loop_
_entity_poly.entity_id
_entity_poly.type
_entity_poly.pdbx_seq_one_letter_code
_entity_poly.pdbx_strand_id
1 'polypeptide(L)'
;MEVGRVESIWRFPVKSFGGELLQEVPVCKQGMLGDRAYALIDQQTGNVVSAKSVQRFPDLLRCQAVYVTPPQLGQSLPPVQITLANGTTLRSDETNVDSTLSAFFRREVTL
;
A
#
# COMPACT_ATOMS: atom_id res chain seq x y z
N MET A 1 33.34 -4.05 12.95
CA MET A 1 32.49 -4.55 14.04
C MET A 1 31.12 -4.81 13.45
N GLU A 2 30.63 -6.04 13.53
CA GLU A 2 29.27 -6.40 13.12
C GLU A 2 28.31 -6.11 14.28
N VAL A 3 27.19 -5.45 14.00
CA VAL A 3 26.20 -5.03 15.03
C VAL A 3 24.90 -5.82 14.97
N GLY A 4 24.81 -6.79 14.04
CA GLY A 4 23.66 -7.65 13.86
C GLY A 4 23.45 -8.04 12.39
N ARG A 5 22.37 -8.77 12.16
CA ARG A 5 21.92 -9.23 10.85
C ARG A 5 20.46 -8.85 10.64
N VAL A 6 20.10 -8.52 9.41
CA VAL A 6 18.70 -8.28 9.02
C VAL A 6 17.92 -9.59 9.16
N GLU A 7 16.93 -9.62 10.04
CA GLU A 7 16.04 -10.78 10.23
C GLU A 7 14.95 -10.83 9.15
N SER A 8 14.34 -9.69 8.84
CA SER A 8 13.28 -9.59 7.83
C SER A 8 13.26 -8.22 7.15
N ILE A 9 12.77 -8.20 5.91
CA ILE A 9 12.56 -6.99 5.12
C ILE A 9 11.07 -6.91 4.79
N TRP A 10 10.44 -5.80 5.14
CA TRP A 10 9.03 -5.56 4.83
C TRP A 10 8.89 -4.33 3.95
N ARG A 11 8.13 -4.45 2.86
CA ARG A 11 7.73 -3.33 2.01
C ARG A 11 6.24 -3.08 2.17
N PHE A 12 5.84 -1.82 2.22
CA PHE A 12 4.44 -1.40 2.38
C PHE A 12 4.02 -0.54 1.19
N PRO A 13 3.56 -1.14 0.08
CA PRO A 13 3.30 -0.41 -1.16
C PRO A 13 2.26 0.71 -1.02
N VAL A 14 1.18 0.44 -0.25
CA VAL A 14 0.13 1.41 0.05
C VAL A 14 0.27 1.89 1.48
N LYS A 15 0.26 3.20 1.68
CA LYS A 15 0.34 3.82 3.01
C LYS A 15 -0.75 3.27 3.94
N SER A 16 -0.33 2.84 5.14
CA SER A 16 -1.18 2.32 6.21
C SER A 16 -1.86 0.98 5.94
N PHE A 17 -1.58 0.31 4.83
CA PHE A 17 -1.94 -1.11 4.65
C PHE A 17 -0.82 -2.00 5.18
N GLY A 18 -1.14 -3.26 5.45
CA GLY A 18 -0.18 -4.34 5.58
C GLY A 18 0.64 -4.53 4.29
N GLY A 19 1.87 -4.97 4.47
CA GLY A 19 2.86 -5.08 3.40
C GLY A 19 3.16 -6.51 2.95
N GLU A 20 4.31 -6.64 2.31
CA GLU A 20 4.89 -7.91 1.85
C GLU A 20 6.24 -8.16 2.53
N LEU A 21 6.51 -9.44 2.81
CA LEU A 21 7.81 -9.91 3.29
C LEU A 21 8.73 -10.19 2.09
N LEU A 22 9.94 -9.66 2.12
CA LEU A 22 10.93 -9.76 1.05
C LEU A 22 12.20 -10.45 1.52
N GLN A 23 12.87 -11.12 0.59
CA GLN A 23 14.23 -11.66 0.79
C GLN A 23 15.31 -10.61 0.52
N GLU A 24 15.05 -9.72 -0.44
CA GLU A 24 15.94 -8.65 -0.85
C GLU A 24 15.14 -7.48 -1.43
N VAL A 25 15.72 -6.29 -1.42
CA VAL A 25 15.10 -5.12 -2.03
C VAL A 25 16.14 -4.06 -2.41
N PRO A 26 16.02 -3.42 -3.59
CA PRO A 26 16.86 -2.28 -3.92
C PRO A 26 16.60 -1.08 -2.99
N VAL A 27 17.68 -0.45 -2.53
CA VAL A 27 17.63 0.82 -1.79
C VAL A 27 18.11 1.93 -2.70
N CYS A 28 17.25 2.92 -2.93
CA CYS A 28 17.53 4.13 -3.70
C CYS A 28 17.63 5.36 -2.78
N LYS A 29 17.89 6.53 -3.36
CA LYS A 29 18.02 7.80 -2.61
C LYS A 29 16.79 8.14 -1.77
N GLN A 30 15.60 7.70 -2.21
CA GLN A 30 14.32 7.95 -1.57
C GLN A 30 13.95 6.88 -0.54
N GLY A 31 14.76 5.83 -0.40
CA GLY A 31 14.49 4.69 0.49
C GLY A 31 14.35 3.38 -0.28
N MET A 32 13.49 2.51 0.20
CA MET A 32 13.26 1.21 -0.42
C MET A 32 12.45 1.33 -1.71
N LEU A 33 12.86 0.66 -2.79
CA LEU A 33 12.15 0.73 -4.07
C LEU A 33 10.71 0.20 -3.96
N GLY A 34 9.75 1.04 -4.37
CA GLY A 34 8.32 0.73 -4.37
C GLY A 34 7.65 0.87 -3.00
N ASP A 35 8.37 1.27 -1.97
CA ASP A 35 7.81 1.43 -0.64
C ASP A 35 7.01 2.75 -0.52
N ARG A 36 5.80 2.67 0.06
CA ARG A 36 4.79 3.75 0.13
C ARG A 36 4.60 4.52 -1.19
N ALA A 37 4.61 3.83 -2.33
CA ALA A 37 4.37 4.43 -3.63
C ALA A 37 2.92 4.90 -3.84
N TYR A 38 1.98 4.33 -3.08
CA TYR A 38 0.55 4.62 -3.14
C TYR A 38 0.03 5.14 -1.79
N ALA A 39 -1.04 5.93 -1.83
CA ALA A 39 -1.74 6.34 -0.64
C ALA A 39 -3.17 6.76 -0.97
N LEU A 40 -4.14 6.26 -0.20
CA LEU A 40 -5.52 6.73 -0.37
C LEU A 40 -5.62 8.23 -0.04
N ILE A 41 -6.33 8.97 -0.88
CA ILE A 41 -6.70 10.37 -0.68
C ILE A 41 -8.18 10.43 -0.33
N ASP A 42 -8.51 11.06 0.79
CA ASP A 42 -9.88 11.36 1.18
C ASP A 42 -10.39 12.54 0.34
N GLN A 43 -11.29 12.25 -0.61
CA GLN A 43 -11.78 13.24 -1.57
C GLN A 43 -12.54 14.40 -0.91
N GLN A 44 -13.11 14.20 0.28
CA GLN A 44 -13.81 15.27 0.99
C GLN A 44 -12.87 16.28 1.63
N THR A 45 -11.64 15.87 1.95
CA THR A 45 -10.67 16.72 2.68
C THR A 45 -9.41 17.04 1.89
N GLY A 46 -9.16 16.33 0.78
CA GLY A 46 -7.91 16.38 0.02
C GLY A 46 -6.71 15.79 0.76
N ASN A 47 -6.90 15.25 1.97
CA ASN A 47 -5.80 14.73 2.78
C ASN A 47 -5.54 13.26 2.50
N VAL A 48 -4.28 12.88 2.67
CA VAL A 48 -3.86 11.49 2.70
C VAL A 48 -4.49 10.76 3.89
N VAL A 49 -5.14 9.64 3.61
CA VAL A 49 -5.70 8.73 4.61
C VAL A 49 -4.57 8.15 5.47
N SER A 50 -4.85 8.00 6.75
CA SER A 50 -3.85 7.61 7.74
C SER A 50 -4.46 6.73 8.81
N ALA A 51 -3.69 5.76 9.30
CA ALA A 51 -4.04 4.91 10.44
C ALA A 51 -4.37 5.69 11.72
N LYS A 52 -4.03 6.99 11.81
CA LYS A 52 -4.45 7.87 12.92
C LYS A 52 -5.94 8.23 12.87
N SER A 53 -6.57 8.11 11.71
CA SER A 53 -7.98 8.43 11.48
C SER A 53 -8.87 7.19 11.67
N VAL A 54 -8.63 6.40 12.72
CA VAL A 54 -9.26 5.07 12.94
C VAL A 54 -10.78 5.12 12.87
N GLN A 55 -11.40 6.19 13.40
CA GLN A 55 -12.86 6.36 13.35
C GLN A 55 -13.41 6.57 11.93
N ARG A 56 -12.65 7.22 11.05
CA ARG A 56 -13.05 7.49 9.66
C ARG A 56 -12.71 6.33 8.73
N PHE A 57 -11.63 5.62 9.03
CA PHE A 57 -11.12 4.52 8.21
C PHE A 57 -10.90 3.30 9.08
N PRO A 58 -11.98 2.64 9.55
CA PRO A 58 -11.87 1.38 10.25
C PRO A 58 -11.20 0.34 9.32
N ASP A 59 -10.52 -0.63 9.93
CA ASP A 59 -9.89 -1.75 9.22
C ASP A 59 -8.80 -1.39 8.18
N LEU A 60 -8.36 -0.13 8.13
CA LEU A 60 -7.29 0.33 7.23
C LEU A 60 -6.01 -0.51 7.40
N LEU A 61 -5.60 -0.75 8.64
CA LEU A 61 -4.43 -1.58 9.00
C LEU A 61 -4.62 -3.08 8.71
N ARG A 62 -5.86 -3.53 8.45
CA ARG A 62 -6.18 -4.92 8.12
C ARG A 62 -6.23 -5.17 6.62
N CYS A 63 -6.21 -4.11 5.81
CA CYS A 63 -6.02 -4.22 4.38
C CYS A 63 -4.54 -4.51 4.08
N GLN A 64 -4.24 -5.20 3.00
CA GLN A 64 -2.88 -5.52 2.56
C GLN A 64 -2.68 -5.06 1.12
N ALA A 65 -1.46 -4.66 0.77
CA ALA A 65 -1.06 -4.46 -0.61
C ALA A 65 0.28 -5.14 -0.89
N VAL A 66 0.38 -5.78 -2.05
CA VAL A 66 1.61 -6.42 -2.56
C VAL A 66 1.75 -6.10 -4.04
N TYR A 67 2.96 -5.93 -4.54
CA TYR A 67 3.14 -5.75 -5.99
C TYR A 67 2.83 -7.05 -6.75
N VAL A 68 2.14 -6.95 -7.89
CA VAL A 68 1.84 -8.10 -8.75
C VAL A 68 3.11 -8.73 -9.33
N THR A 69 4.13 -7.90 -9.58
CA THR A 69 5.50 -8.33 -9.91
C THR A 69 6.50 -7.47 -9.15
N PRO A 70 7.72 -7.96 -8.84
CA PRO A 70 8.71 -7.14 -8.14
C PRO A 70 9.07 -5.86 -8.92
N PRO A 71 9.03 -4.67 -8.29
CA PRO A 71 9.54 -3.43 -8.86
C PRO A 71 10.99 -3.54 -9.31
N GLN A 72 11.33 -2.91 -10.44
CA GLN A 72 12.68 -2.89 -11.00
C GLN A 72 13.18 -1.45 -11.14
N LEU A 73 14.47 -1.23 -10.91
CA LEU A 73 15.09 0.09 -11.05
C LEU A 73 14.97 0.58 -12.50
N GLY A 74 14.58 1.84 -12.69
CA GLY A 74 14.44 2.46 -14.00
C GLY A 74 13.20 2.05 -14.80
N GLN A 75 12.31 1.24 -14.23
CA GLN A 75 11.03 0.86 -14.82
C GLN A 75 9.87 1.54 -14.09
N SER A 76 8.72 1.65 -14.76
CA SER A 76 7.47 2.02 -14.10
C SER A 76 7.11 1.01 -13.01
N LEU A 77 6.53 1.48 -11.91
CA LEU A 77 6.08 0.60 -10.85
C LEU A 77 4.94 -0.30 -11.38
N PRO A 78 5.01 -1.62 -11.11
CA PRO A 78 3.91 -2.51 -11.44
C PRO A 78 2.69 -2.20 -10.55
N PRO A 79 1.48 -2.59 -10.97
CA PRO A 79 0.31 -2.45 -10.13
C PRO A 79 0.44 -3.30 -8.86
N VAL A 80 -0.30 -2.89 -7.82
CA VAL A 80 -0.42 -3.64 -6.57
C VAL A 80 -1.73 -4.42 -6.55
N GLN A 81 -1.69 -5.65 -6.05
CA GLN A 81 -2.88 -6.35 -5.60
C GLN A 81 -3.19 -5.89 -4.17
N ILE A 82 -4.41 -5.40 -3.97
CA ILE A 82 -4.95 -4.97 -2.70
C ILE A 82 -5.90 -6.05 -2.20
N THR A 83 -5.74 -6.48 -0.95
CA THR A 83 -6.69 -7.34 -0.24
C THR A 83 -7.31 -6.53 0.88
N LEU A 84 -8.61 -6.30 0.82
CA LEU A 84 -9.37 -5.57 1.82
C LEU A 84 -9.68 -6.45 3.03
N ALA A 85 -10.03 -5.84 4.16
CA ALA A 85 -10.24 -6.58 5.41
C ALA A 85 -11.45 -7.54 5.38
N ASN A 86 -12.35 -7.36 4.41
CA ASN A 86 -13.48 -8.27 4.14
C ASN A 86 -13.11 -9.42 3.18
N GLY A 87 -11.86 -9.50 2.74
CA GLY A 87 -11.36 -10.52 1.80
C GLY A 87 -11.53 -10.17 0.31
N THR A 88 -12.15 -9.04 -0.03
CA THR A 88 -12.21 -8.57 -1.42
C THR A 88 -10.80 -8.27 -1.92
N THR A 89 -10.47 -8.74 -3.12
CA THR A 89 -9.20 -8.50 -3.79
C THR A 89 -9.44 -7.73 -5.10
N LEU A 90 -8.55 -6.79 -5.39
CA LEU A 90 -8.56 -5.94 -6.57
C LEU A 90 -7.15 -5.45 -6.90
N ARG A 91 -6.91 -5.01 -8.13
CA ARG A 91 -5.64 -4.38 -8.52
C ARG A 91 -5.75 -2.87 -8.67
N SER A 92 -4.65 -2.18 -8.43
CA SER A 92 -4.55 -0.72 -8.57
C SER A 92 -4.77 -0.21 -10.00
N ASP A 93 -4.71 -1.07 -11.01
CA ASP A 93 -4.93 -0.72 -12.42
C ASP A 93 -6.32 -1.12 -12.93
N GLU A 94 -7.19 -1.63 -12.07
CA GLU A 94 -8.59 -1.87 -12.43
C GLU A 94 -9.38 -0.56 -12.49
N THR A 95 -10.27 -0.43 -13.46
CA THR A 95 -11.09 0.78 -13.68
C THR A 95 -12.02 1.13 -12.52
N ASN A 96 -12.32 0.15 -11.66
CA ASN A 96 -13.22 0.27 -10.51
C ASN A 96 -12.47 0.35 -9.17
N VAL A 97 -11.15 0.57 -9.15
CA VAL A 97 -10.38 0.58 -7.90
C VAL A 97 -10.91 1.60 -6.89
N ASP A 98 -11.12 2.84 -7.32
CA ASP A 98 -11.59 3.92 -6.45
C ASP A 98 -13.02 3.66 -5.94
N SER A 99 -13.91 3.14 -6.79
CA SER A 99 -15.29 2.86 -6.41
C SER A 99 -15.38 1.67 -5.45
N THR A 100 -14.56 0.64 -5.64
CA THR A 100 -14.47 -0.50 -4.71
C THR A 100 -13.88 -0.08 -3.36
N LEU A 101 -12.81 0.73 -3.35
CA LEU A 101 -12.22 1.27 -2.12
C LEU A 101 -13.21 2.19 -1.39
N SER A 102 -13.88 3.08 -2.11
CA SER A 102 -14.87 4.00 -1.55
C SER A 102 -16.06 3.27 -0.95
N ALA A 103 -16.55 2.22 -1.62
CA ALA A 103 -17.61 1.37 -1.11
C ALA A 103 -17.20 0.64 0.19
N PHE A 104 -15.96 0.13 0.25
CA PHE A 104 -15.45 -0.56 1.43
C PHE A 104 -15.32 0.38 2.64
N PHE A 105 -14.71 1.55 2.46
CA PHE A 105 -14.55 2.54 3.55
C PHE A 105 -15.82 3.36 3.81
N ARG A 106 -16.88 3.18 2.99
CA ARG A 106 -18.12 3.96 3.01
C ARG A 106 -17.85 5.47 2.97
N ARG A 107 -16.85 5.84 2.19
CA ARG A 107 -16.29 7.19 2.12
C ARG A 107 -15.51 7.34 0.83
N GLU A 108 -15.74 8.43 0.11
CA GLU A 108 -15.05 8.73 -1.14
C GLU A 108 -13.53 8.83 -0.94
N VAL A 109 -12.83 7.89 -1.56
CA VAL A 109 -11.36 7.84 -1.61
C VAL A 109 -10.88 7.51 -3.01
N THR A 110 -9.70 8.00 -3.35
CA THR A 110 -8.97 7.57 -4.54
C THR A 110 -7.61 7.03 -4.14
N LEU A 111 -7.08 6.04 -4.87
CA LEU A 111 -5.77 5.44 -4.60
C LEU A 111 -4.58 6.30 -5.03
#